data_AF-A0A3S0EZE0-F1
#
_entry.id   AF-A0A3S0EZE0-F1
#
_cell.length_a   1.000
_cell.length_b   1.000
_cell.length_c   1.000
_cell.angle_alpha   90.00
_cell.angle_beta   90.00
_cell.angle_gamma   90.00
#
_symmetry.space_group_name_H-M   'P 1'
#
loop_
_entity.id
_entity.type
_entity.pdbx_description
1 polymer ?
#
loop_
_entity_poly.entity_id
_entity_poly.type
_entity_poly.pdbx_seq_one_letter_code
_entity_poly.pdbx_strand_id
1 'polypeptide(L)' 'MAAARAQLAAQQPGGTEKIAAEARVAQARAQLANARARAALLTLTAPSAGVVLSRKAEPGDVAAAGKVLLELADS' A
#
# COMPACT_ATOMS: atom_id res chain seq x y z
N MET A 1 -2.55 34.51 -30.92
CA MET A 1 -2.35 33.34 -31.80
C MET A 1 -1.45 32.26 -31.19
N ALA A 2 -0.25 32.58 -30.66
CA ALA A 2 0.67 31.58 -30.10
C ALA A 2 0.11 30.82 -28.86
N ALA A 3 -0.57 31.52 -27.95
CA ALA A 3 -1.16 30.91 -26.75
C ALA A 3 -2.21 29.83 -27.06
N ALA A 4 -3.11 30.10 -28.02
CA ALA A 4 -4.13 29.13 -28.43
C ALA A 4 -3.54 27.85 -29.02
N ARG A 5 -2.42 27.95 -29.76
CA ARG A 5 -1.71 26.77 -30.30
C ARG A 5 -1.00 25.97 -29.20
N ALA A 6 -0.40 26.64 -28.21
CA ALA A 6 0.21 25.98 -27.06
C ALA A 6 -0.83 25.24 -26.21
N GLN A 7 -2.01 25.82 -26.01
CA GLN A 7 -3.12 25.18 -25.31
C GLN A 7 -3.67 23.97 -26.07
N LEU A 8 -3.76 24.05 -27.39
CA LEU A 8 -4.18 22.91 -28.20
C LEU A 8 -3.15 21.77 -28.14
N ALA A 9 -1.85 22.08 -28.17
CA ALA A 9 -0.78 21.08 -28.04
C ALA A 9 -0.75 20.43 -26.64
N ALA A 10 -1.04 21.18 -25.58
CA ALA A 10 -1.15 20.64 -24.22
C ALA A 10 -2.33 19.66 -24.06
N GLN A 11 -3.40 19.86 -24.83
CA GLN A 11 -4.62 19.03 -24.83
C GLN A 11 -4.57 17.84 -25.80
N GLN A 12 -3.58 17.78 -26.70
CA GLN A 12 -3.43 16.65 -27.64
C GLN A 12 -3.06 15.35 -26.90
N PRO A 13 -3.39 14.17 -27.47
CA PRO A 13 -2.96 12.89 -26.92
C PRO A 13 -1.42 12.80 -26.91
N GLY A 14 -0.83 12.99 -25.72
CA GLY A 14 0.63 13.08 -25.51
C GLY A 14 1.09 14.43 -24.95
N GLY A 15 0.18 15.41 -24.84
CA GLY A 15 0.43 16.71 -24.23
C GLY A 15 0.65 16.64 -22.72
N THR A 16 1.23 17.71 -22.17
CA THR A 16 1.65 17.80 -20.77
C THR A 16 0.51 17.60 -19.78
N GLU A 17 -0.72 18.02 -20.11
CA GLU A 17 -1.89 17.85 -19.24
C GLU A 17 -2.28 16.38 -19.10
N LYS A 18 -2.26 15.62 -20.20
CA LYS A 18 -2.54 14.18 -20.19
C LYS A 18 -1.47 13.44 -19.39
N ILE A 19 -0.19 13.74 -19.62
CA ILE A 19 0.92 13.11 -18.87
C ILE A 19 0.79 13.42 -17.37
N ALA A 20 0.45 14.66 -17.00
CA ALA A 20 0.24 15.03 -15.61
C ALA A 20 -0.98 14.33 -14.99
N ALA A 21 -2.05 14.11 -15.76
CA ALA A 21 -3.21 13.34 -15.31
C ALA A 21 -2.84 11.85 -15.11
N GLU A 22 -2.12 11.24 -16.06
CA GLU A 22 -1.64 9.85 -15.95
C GLU A 22 -0.69 9.67 -14.76
N ALA A 23 0.23 10.61 -14.54
CA ALA A 23 1.13 10.61 -13.38
C ALA A 23 0.36 10.69 -12.05
N ARG A 24 -0.66 11.54 -11.96
CA ARG A 24 -1.54 11.62 -10.77
C ARG A 24 -2.27 10.29 -10.52
N VAL A 25 -2.78 9.65 -11.58
CA VAL A 25 -3.43 8.34 -11.46
C VAL A 25 -2.44 7.27 -11.00
N ALA A 26 -1.23 7.25 -11.56
CA ALA A 26 -0.18 6.31 -11.16
C ALA A 26 0.22 6.50 -9.68
N GLN A 27 0.39 7.76 -9.24
CA GLN A 27 0.69 8.09 -7.85
C GLN A 27 -0.45 7.66 -6.91
N ALA A 28 -1.71 7.92 -7.26
CA ALA A 28 -2.86 7.51 -6.46
C ALA A 28 -2.96 5.98 -6.34
N ARG A 29 -2.66 5.24 -7.42
CA ARG A 29 -2.60 3.77 -7.38
C ARG A 29 -1.48 3.26 -6.48
N ALA A 30 -0.31 3.88 -6.50
CA ALA A 30 0.80 3.52 -5.62
C ALA A 30 0.45 3.79 -4.14
N GLN A 31 -0.20 4.91 -3.84
CA GLN A 31 -0.69 5.23 -2.50
C GLN A 31 -1.72 4.21 -2.02
N LEU A 32 -2.65 3.80 -2.89
CA LEU A 32 -3.64 2.77 -2.58
C LEU A 32 -2.98 1.42 -2.28
N ALA A 33 -2.01 1.01 -3.10
CA ALA A 33 -1.26 -0.24 -2.87
C ALA A 33 -0.53 -0.21 -1.51
N ASN A 34 0.09 0.92 -1.17
CA ASN A 34 0.76 1.09 0.12
C ASN A 34 -0.22 1.04 1.30
N ALA A 35 -1.35 1.73 1.20
CA ALA A 35 -2.38 1.73 2.24
C ALA A 35 -2.96 0.32 2.47
N ARG A 36 -3.19 -0.44 1.38
CA ARG A 36 -3.63 -1.84 1.46
C ARG A 36 -2.61 -2.74 2.14
N ALA A 37 -1.32 -2.58 1.78
CA ALA A 37 -0.24 -3.34 2.43
C ALA A 37 -0.17 -3.05 3.94
N ARG A 38 -0.30 -1.78 4.34
CA ARG A 38 -0.35 -1.41 5.77
C ARG A 38 -1.57 -1.98 6.48
N ALA A 39 -2.74 -1.95 5.84
CA ALA A 39 -3.96 -2.50 6.41
C ALA A 39 -3.86 -4.02 6.62
N ALA A 40 -3.23 -4.74 5.68
CA ALA A 40 -3.00 -6.18 5.81
C ALA A 40 -2.15 -6.53 7.05
N LEU A 41 -1.19 -5.68 7.44
CA LEU A 41 -0.38 -5.87 8.65
C LEU A 41 -1.18 -5.70 9.96
N LEU A 42 -2.39 -5.14 9.92
CA LEU A 42 -3.25 -5.01 11.10
C LEU A 42 -3.97 -6.31 11.48
N THR A 43 -3.93 -7.31 10.60
CA THR A 43 -4.50 -8.64 10.86
C THR A 43 -3.40 -9.67 10.69
N LEU A 44 -2.86 -10.14 11.82
CA LEU A 44 -1.86 -11.20 11.81
C LEU A 44 -2.54 -12.53 11.49
N THR A 45 -2.01 -13.23 10.47
CA THR A 45 -2.44 -14.58 10.08
C THR A 45 -1.26 -15.53 10.22
N ALA A 46 -1.55 -16.83 10.39
CA ALA A 46 -0.51 -17.84 10.45
C ALA A 46 0.17 -17.97 9.06
N PRO A 47 1.51 -17.99 8.98
CA PRO A 47 2.22 -18.12 7.71
C PRO A 47 2.15 -19.53 7.11
N SER A 48 1.95 -20.54 7.96
CA SER A 48 1.83 -21.96 7.62
C SER A 48 0.83 -22.63 8.56
N ALA A 49 0.43 -23.87 8.22
CA ALA A 49 -0.34 -24.70 9.15
C ALA A 49 0.57 -25.16 10.29
N GLY A 50 0.11 -24.99 11.53
CA GLY A 50 0.91 -25.25 12.72
C GLY A 50 0.11 -25.15 14.01
N VAL A 51 0.78 -25.41 15.13
CA VAL A 51 0.22 -25.32 16.48
C VAL A 51 0.83 -24.13 17.20
N VAL A 52 -0.02 -23.30 17.83
CA VAL A 52 0.43 -22.19 18.68
C VAL A 52 0.98 -22.78 19.99
N LEU A 53 2.27 -22.58 20.24
CA LEU A 53 2.95 -23.03 21.44
C LEU A 53 2.79 -22.05 22.60
N SER A 54 2.94 -20.77 22.31
CA SER A 54 2.85 -19.72 23.32
C SER A 54 2.25 -18.44 22.75
N ARG A 55 1.56 -17.70 23.61
CA ARG A 55 1.02 -16.37 23.34
C ARG A 55 1.64 -15.39 24.34
N LYS A 56 2.44 -14.46 23.82
CA LYS A 56 3.16 -13.46 24.62
C LYS A 56 2.50 -12.09 24.63
N ALA A 57 1.46 -11.89 23.82
CA ALA A 57 0.72 -10.64 23.72
C ALA A 57 -0.74 -10.83 24.15
N GLU A 58 -1.20 -9.97 25.05
CA GLU A 58 -2.58 -9.94 25.53
C GLU A 58 -3.40 -8.83 24.85
N PRO A 59 -4.75 -8.93 24.84
CA PRO A 59 -5.58 -7.86 24.31
C PRO A 59 -5.34 -6.56 25.08
N GLY A 60 -5.06 -5.48 24.36
CA GLY A 60 -4.68 -4.19 24.94
C GLY A 60 -3.18 -3.91 24.90
N ASP A 61 -2.34 -4.92 24.65
CA ASP A 61 -0.91 -4.72 24.47
C ASP A 61 -0.60 -3.99 23.16
N VAL A 62 0.45 -3.16 23.20
CA VAL A 62 1.04 -2.59 21.98
C VAL A 62 1.84 -3.68 21.24
N ALA A 63 1.44 -3.94 20.00
CA ALA A 63 2.14 -4.82 19.06
C ALA A 63 3.06 -3.98 18.14
N ALA A 64 4.36 -3.97 18.46
CA ALA A 64 5.38 -3.26 17.68
C ALA A 64 6.12 -4.21 16.73
N ALA A 65 6.66 -3.68 15.63
CA ALA A 65 7.50 -4.45 14.71
C ALA A 65 8.71 -5.05 15.46
N GLY A 66 8.99 -6.33 15.22
CA GLY A 66 10.08 -7.06 15.88
C GLY A 66 9.74 -7.61 17.28
N LYS A 67 8.60 -7.25 17.88
CA LYS A 67 8.15 -7.86 19.13
C LYS A 67 7.56 -9.24 18.84
N VAL A 68 8.01 -10.26 19.58
CA VAL A 68 7.42 -11.61 19.51
C VAL A 68 6.03 -11.61 20.15
N LEU A 69 5.00 -11.97 19.38
CA LEU A 69 3.61 -12.04 19.87
C LEU A 69 3.17 -13.48 20.12
N LEU A 70 3.56 -14.41 19.24
CA LEU A 70 3.17 -15.82 19.23
C LEU A 70 4.38 -16.67 18.84
N GLU A 71 4.46 -17.88 19.38
CA GLU A 71 5.38 -18.93 18.92
C GLU A 71 4.58 -20.07 18.33
N LEU A 72 4.98 -20.55 17.15
CA LEU A 72 4.31 -21.62 16.42
C LEU A 72 5.29 -22.76 16.16
N ALA A 73 4.79 -23.99 16.18
CA ALA A 73 5.47 -25.16 15.63
C ALA A 73 4.75 -25.62 14.36
N ASP A 74 5.50 -25.98 13.32
CA ASP A 74 4.94 -26.62 12.14
C ASP A 74 4.34 -28.00 12.51
N SER A 75 3.36 -28.42 11.72
CA SER A 75 2.63 -29.70 11.91
C SER A 75 3.35 -30.86 11.22
#